data_AF-A0A925PA52-F1
#
_entry.id   AF-A0A925PA52-F1
#
_cell.length_a   1.000
_cell.length_b   1.000
_cell.length_c   1.000
_cell.angle_alpha   90.00
_cell.angle_beta   90.00
_cell.angle_gamma   90.00
#
_symmetry.space_group_name_H-M   'P 1'
#
loop_
_entity.id
_entity.type
_entity.pdbx_description
1 polymer ?
#
loop_
_entity_poly.entity_id
_entity_poly.type
_entity_poly.pdbx_seq_one_letter_code
_entity_poly.pdbx_strand_id
1 'polypeptide(L)' 'RENEVLQMVAEGYANKQIAAMLSISIKTVEKHRQQLMNKLDIHDTAGLTRHAIASGVIECGVRLTII' A
#
# COMPACT_ATOMS: atom_id res chain seq x y z
N ARG A 1 8.09 6.51 -1.12
CA ARG A 1 7.58 6.40 0.27
C ARG A 1 6.07 6.17 0.35
N GLU A 2 5.20 7.09 -0.07
CA GLU A 2 3.74 6.81 -0.07
C GLU A 2 3.36 5.66 -1.00
N ASN A 3 3.96 5.61 -2.19
CA ASN A 3 3.77 4.51 -3.16
C ASN A 3 4.30 3.17 -2.64
N GLU A 4 5.38 3.16 -1.86
CA GLU A 4 5.93 1.93 -1.26
C GLU A 4 4.99 1.38 -0.19
N VAL A 5 4.45 2.27 0.66
CA VAL A 5 3.42 1.91 1.64
C VAL A 5 2.18 1.38 0.92
N LEU A 6 1.73 2.04 -0.15
CA LEU A 6 0.60 1.57 -0.97
C LEU A 6 0.87 0.18 -1.55
N GLN A 7 2.06 -0.05 -2.11
CA GLN A 7 2.45 -1.31 -2.73
C GLN A 7 2.42 -2.44 -1.70
N MET A 8 3.06 -2.26 -0.55
CA MET A 8 3.04 -3.29 0.50
C MET A 8 1.63 -3.50 1.07
N VAL A 9 0.80 -2.46 1.20
CA VAL A 9 -0.61 -2.60 1.60
C VAL A 9 -1.39 -3.39 0.54
N ALA A 10 -1.14 -3.14 -0.74
CA ALA A 10 -1.78 -3.86 -1.85
C ALA A 10 -1.33 -5.33 -1.94
N GLU A 11 -0.07 -5.62 -1.58
CA GLU A 11 0.46 -6.98 -1.44
C GLU A 11 -0.05 -7.72 -0.20
N GLY A 12 -0.74 -7.02 0.71
CA GLY A 12 -1.34 -7.60 1.91
C GLY A 12 -0.43 -7.58 3.15
N TYR A 13 0.68 -6.84 3.13
CA TYR A 13 1.52 -6.66 4.31
C TYR A 13 0.79 -5.85 5.39
N ALA A 14 0.93 -6.29 6.63
CA ALA A 14 0.41 -5.57 7.78
C ALA A 14 1.19 -4.27 8.02
N ASN A 15 0.53 -3.23 8.53
CA ASN A 15 1.16 -1.94 8.85
C ASN A 15 2.43 -2.07 9.74
N LYS A 16 2.49 -3.08 10.61
CA LYS A 16 3.69 -3.40 11.43
C LYS A 16 4.86 -3.90 10.59
N GLN A 17 4.60 -4.75 9.58
CA GLN A 17 5.63 -5.24 8.68
C GLN A 17 6.14 -4.12 7.77
N ILE A 18 5.22 -3.31 7.24
CA ILE A 18 5.54 -2.12 6.44
C ILE A 18 6.44 -1.16 7.22
N ALA A 19 6.09 -0.89 8.49
CA ALA A 19 6.87 -0.08 9.40
C ALA A 19 8.29 -0.63 9.60
N ALA A 20 8.42 -1.95 9.81
CA ALA A 20 9.72 -2.60 9.96
C ALA A 20 10.54 -2.56 8.66
N MET A 21 9.90 -2.77 7.50
CA MET A 21 10.56 -2.87 6.20
C MET A 21 11.05 -1.51 5.69
N LEU A 22 10.28 -0.44 5.91
CA LEU A 22 10.70 0.95 5.63
C LEU A 22 11.48 1.59 6.78
N SER A 23 11.67 0.87 7.89
CA SER A 23 12.32 1.37 9.10
C SER A 23 11.69 2.68 9.62
N ILE A 24 10.36 2.78 9.54
CA ILE A 24 9.54 3.92 9.99
C ILE A 24 8.55 3.49 11.08
N SER A 25 8.07 4.46 11.88
CA SER A 25 7.04 4.16 12.87
C SER A 25 5.69 3.82 12.22
N ILE A 26 4.90 2.97 12.86
CA ILE A 26 3.53 2.63 12.44
C ILE A 26 2.67 3.91 12.32
N LYS A 27 2.86 4.88 13.21
CA LYS A 27 2.21 6.21 13.12
C LYS A 27 2.55 6.96 11.83
N THR A 28 3.78 6.80 11.34
CA THR A 28 4.23 7.39 10.07
C THR A 28 3.60 6.67 8.89
N VAL A 29 3.48 5.33 8.95
CA VAL A 29 2.73 4.53 7.96
C VAL A 29 1.28 4.98 7.88
N GLU A 30 0.63 5.18 9.04
CA GLU A 30 -0.76 5.64 9.12
C GLU A 30 -0.92 7.04 8.53
N LYS A 31 -0.01 7.97 8.83
CA LYS A 31 0.01 9.31 8.23
C LYS A 31 0.17 9.25 6.71
N HIS A 32 1.08 8.42 6.21
CA HIS A 32 1.25 8.21 4.76
C HIS A 32 0.00 7.62 4.11
N ARG A 33 -0.66 6.65 4.77
CA ARG A 33 -1.93 6.11 4.30
C ARG A 33 -3.00 7.19 4.26
N GLN A 34 -3.12 8.03 5.28
CA GLN A 34 -4.11 9.11 5.33
C GLN A 34 -3.89 10.11 4.19
N GLN A 35 -2.64 10.50 3.94
CA GLN A 35 -2.31 11.41 2.84
C GLN A 35 -2.61 10.78 1.47
N LEU A 36 -2.29 9.50 1.30
CA LEU A 36 -2.55 8.76 0.08
C LEU A 36 -4.06 8.56 -0.16
N MET A 37 -4.80 8.17 0.89
CA MET A 37 -6.26 8.07 0.91
C MET A 37 -6.91 9.39 0.49
N ASN A 38 -6.47 10.51 1.07
CA ASN A 38 -6.98 11.83 0.71
C ASN A 38 -6.58 12.28 -0.69
N LYS A 39 -5.44 11.79 -1.23
CA LYS A 39 -4.97 12.11 -2.57
C LYS A 39 -5.67 11.30 -3.66
N LEU A 40 -6.05 10.06 -3.35
CA LEU A 40 -6.77 9.15 -4.25
C LEU A 40 -8.29 9.18 -4.06
N ASP A 41 -8.79 9.94 -3.07
CA ASP A 41 -10.21 9.96 -2.65
C ASP A 41 -10.72 8.57 -2.24
N ILE A 42 -9.88 7.80 -1.56
CA ILE A 42 -10.18 6.44 -1.13
C ILE A 42 -10.17 6.38 0.38
N HIS A 43 -11.30 6.02 0.96
CA HIS A 43 -11.47 6.02 2.42
C HIS A 43 -11.39 4.61 3.03
N ASP A 44 -11.13 3.59 2.21
CA ASP A 44 -11.14 2.19 2.64
C ASP A 44 -9.88 1.44 2.20
N THR A 45 -9.39 0.53 3.04
CA THR A 45 -8.20 -0.28 2.73
C THR A 45 -8.43 -1.17 1.52
N ALA A 46 -9.62 -1.79 1.39
CA ALA A 46 -9.96 -2.59 0.23
C ALA A 46 -10.21 -1.72 -1.01
N GLY A 47 -10.65 -0.47 -0.83
CA GLY A 47 -10.64 0.54 -1.89
C GLY A 47 -9.22 0.85 -2.38
N LEU A 48 -8.26 0.94 -1.45
CA LEU A 48 -6.86 1.24 -1.74
C LEU A 48 -6.22 0.09 -2.52
N THR A 49 -6.47 -1.15 -2.08
CA THR A 49 -6.01 -2.37 -2.76
C THR A 49 -6.63 -2.48 -4.16
N ARG A 50 -7.95 -2.26 -4.30
CA ARG A 50 -8.61 -2.26 -5.61
C ARG A 50 -8.09 -1.17 -6.54
N HIS A 51 -7.84 0.03 -6.01
CA HIS A 51 -7.30 1.11 -6.82
C HIS A 51 -5.85 0.88 -7.20
N ALA A 52 -5.03 0.29 -6.33
CA ALA A 52 -3.68 -0.13 -6.71
C ALA A 52 -3.74 -1.08 -7.91
N ILE A 53 -4.60 -2.11 -7.84
CA ILE A 53 -4.82 -3.08 -8.93
C ILE A 53 -5.36 -2.39 -10.19
N ALA A 54 -6.34 -1.50 -10.07
CA ALA A 54 -6.99 -0.84 -11.20
C ALA A 54 -6.14 0.24 -11.87
N SER A 55 -5.30 0.93 -11.10
CA SER A 55 -4.48 2.06 -11.57
C SER A 55 -3.21 1.59 -12.29
N GLY A 56 -2.85 0.30 -12.18
CA GLY A 56 -1.63 -0.25 -12.80
C GLY A 56 -0.33 0.35 -12.26
N VAL A 57 -0.42 1.18 -11.20
CA VAL A 57 0.71 1.83 -10.52
C VAL A 57 1.48 0.84 -9.65
N ILE A 58 0.83 -0.26 -9.23
CA ILE A 58 1.59 -1.45 -8.86
C ILE A 58 2.05 -2.12 -10.14
N GLU A 59 3.34 -1.97 -10.44
CA GLU A 59 4.09 -3.07 -11.03
C GLU A 59 3.77 -4.28 -10.15
N CYS A 60 2.98 -5.17 -10.71
CA CYS A 60 2.63 -6.45 -10.14
C CYS A 60 3.93 -7.24 -9.93
N GLY A 61 4.61 -6.95 -8.83
CA GLY A 61 5.56 -7.83 -8.16
C GLY A 61 4.86 -8.99 -7.46
N VAL A 62 3.55 -9.17 -7.66
CA VAL A 62 2.99 -10.52 -7.65
C VAL A 62 3.73 -11.23 -8.78
N ARG A 63 4.75 -12.00 -8.41
CA ARG A 63 4.99 -13.27 -9.05
C ARG A 63 3.64 -13.96 -9.08
N LEU A 64 2.87 -13.71 -10.13
CA LEU A 64 2.02 -14.71 -10.75
C LEU A 64 3.03 -15.79 -11.12
N THR A 65 3.34 -16.63 -10.12
CA THR A 65 3.92 -17.93 -10.36
C THR A 65 2.81 -18.66 -11.07
N ILE A 66 2.76 -18.44 -12.38
CA ILE A 66 2.03 -19.27 -13.31
C ILE A 66 2.74 -20.62 -13.19
N ILE A 67 2.12 -21.52 -12.43
CA ILE A 67 2.33 -22.97 -12.52
C ILE A 67 1.44 -23.50 -13.65
#